data_AF-A0A843YL52-F1
#
_entry.id   AF-A0A843YL52-F1
#
_cell.length_a   1.000
_cell.length_b   1.000
_cell.length_c   1.000
_cell.angle_alpha   90.00
_cell.angle_beta   90.00
_cell.angle_gamma   90.00
#
_symmetry.space_group_name_H-M   'P 1'
#
loop_
_entity.id
_entity.type
_entity.pdbx_description
1 polymer ?
#
loop_
_entity_poly.entity_id
_entity_poly.type
_entity_poly.pdbx_seq_one_letter_code
_entity_poly.pdbx_strand_id
1 'polypeptide(L)'
;MQISQIDQVFSHRTSMPKQVHTTSASFSDPSHQTPPPEAIDTIKSRYDVTNITPDQADQAADELFAAGVSLRDLIPLHHAGTRFQGHLNQIASQVFAQQGVTLEQTPTSSNAPVNLLQIAEDQLELARQSGRDLTQHTQSIDFLRSFANSTAEHGTAIATAVQAALKNALT
;
A
#
# COMPACT_ATOMS: atom_id res chain seq x y z
N MET A 1 20.60 -31.33 56.07
CA MET A 1 21.85 -30.57 55.84
C MET A 1 21.49 -29.19 55.32
N GLN A 2 21.87 -28.16 56.06
CA GLN A 2 21.80 -26.73 55.68
C GLN A 2 23.00 -26.36 54.79
N ILE A 3 22.92 -25.19 54.14
CA ILE A 3 23.93 -24.11 53.91
C ILE A 3 23.45 -23.34 52.65
N SER A 4 22.75 -22.21 52.75
CA SER A 4 23.20 -20.82 53.01
C SER A 4 24.17 -20.22 51.96
N GLN A 5 23.64 -19.23 51.23
CA GLN A 5 24.21 -17.96 50.76
C GLN A 5 25.73 -17.83 50.54
N ILE A 6 26.12 -17.30 49.38
CA ILE A 6 27.29 -16.43 49.26
C ILE A 6 26.89 -15.20 48.44
N ASP A 7 26.60 -14.13 49.16
CA ASP A 7 26.63 -12.74 48.69
C ASP A 7 28.02 -12.17 49.05
N GLN A 8 28.58 -11.38 48.14
CA GLN A 8 29.59 -10.32 48.35
C GLN A 8 31.01 -10.66 48.82
N VAL A 9 31.98 -10.36 47.95
CA VAL A 9 33.22 -9.69 48.38
C VAL A 9 33.56 -8.53 47.43
N PHE A 10 33.88 -7.42 48.06
CA PHE A 10 33.98 -6.05 47.59
C PHE A 10 35.28 -5.71 46.82
N SER A 11 35.12 -4.85 45.82
CA SER A 11 35.82 -3.56 45.57
C SER A 11 37.34 -3.42 45.76
N HIS A 12 38.02 -3.04 44.67
CA HIS A 12 39.01 -1.94 44.70
C HIS A 12 38.84 -1.00 43.49
N ARG A 13 38.59 0.28 43.78
CA ARG A 13 38.70 1.44 42.89
C ARG A 13 40.15 1.91 42.83
N THR A 14 40.65 2.30 41.66
CA THR A 14 41.61 3.42 41.51
C THR A 14 41.42 4.17 40.18
N SER A 15 41.01 5.43 40.32
CA SER A 15 41.26 6.70 39.57
C SER A 15 41.60 6.75 38.06
N MET A 16 40.95 7.74 37.39
CA MET A 16 41.06 8.23 36.00
C MET A 16 42.39 8.92 35.62
N PRO A 17 42.59 9.31 34.32
CA PRO A 17 42.20 10.68 33.92
C PRO A 17 41.44 10.83 32.59
N LYS A 18 40.86 12.03 32.48
CA LYS A 18 39.98 12.64 31.47
C LYS A 18 40.47 12.66 30.01
N GLN A 19 39.52 12.36 29.12
CA GLN A 19 39.05 13.18 27.98
C GLN A 19 39.94 13.31 26.73
N VAL A 20 39.50 12.73 25.60
CA VAL A 20 39.50 13.40 24.27
C VAL A 20 38.29 12.91 23.46
N HIS A 21 37.64 13.86 22.79
CA HIS A 21 36.42 13.77 22.01
C HIS A 21 36.35 12.59 21.03
N THR A 22 35.24 11.85 21.07
CA THR A 22 34.65 11.25 19.88
C THR A 22 33.20 11.72 19.81
N THR A 23 33.00 12.56 18.82
CA THR A 23 31.74 13.04 18.24
C THR A 23 30.57 12.14 18.61
N SER A 24 29.59 12.70 19.32
CA SER A 24 28.23 12.20 19.29
C SER A 24 27.82 12.17 17.82
N ALA A 25 27.96 10.99 17.18
CA ALA A 25 27.22 10.70 15.98
C ALA A 25 25.77 10.66 16.43
N SER A 26 25.17 11.85 16.46
CA SER A 26 23.75 12.05 16.36
C SER A 26 23.36 11.25 15.13
N PHE A 27 22.80 10.07 15.35
CA PHE A 27 22.02 9.38 14.33
C PHE A 27 20.80 10.26 14.10
N SER A 28 21.00 11.31 13.30
CA SER A 28 19.94 11.95 12.57
C SER A 28 19.41 10.88 11.64
N ASP A 29 18.41 10.17 12.13
CA ASP A 29 17.52 9.32 11.36
C ASP A 29 17.17 10.08 10.07
N PRO A 30 17.61 9.59 8.89
CA PRO A 30 17.25 10.22 7.66
C PRO A 30 15.76 9.93 7.46
N SER A 31 14.95 10.91 7.85
CA SER A 31 13.70 11.21 7.19
C SER A 31 12.69 10.06 7.15
N HIS A 32 11.91 9.93 8.21
CA HIS A 32 10.44 9.87 8.05
C HIS A 32 9.96 11.18 7.39
N GLN A 33 10.43 11.47 6.18
CA GLN A 33 9.75 12.41 5.31
C GLN A 33 8.53 11.65 4.82
N THR A 34 7.39 11.91 5.46
CA THR A 34 6.11 11.77 4.76
C THR A 34 6.30 12.51 3.43
N PRO A 35 6.31 11.82 2.29
CA PRO A 35 6.58 12.48 1.03
C PRO A 35 5.52 13.56 0.81
N PRO A 36 5.87 14.65 0.11
CA PRO A 36 4.93 15.73 -0.12
C PRO A 36 3.64 15.16 -0.75
N PRO A 37 2.43 15.66 -0.38
CA PRO A 37 1.15 15.20 -0.91
C PRO A 37 1.12 15.12 -2.45
N GLU A 38 1.86 16.01 -3.11
CA GLU A 38 2.07 16.04 -4.57
C GLU A 38 2.61 14.72 -5.14
N ALA A 39 3.41 13.96 -4.36
CA ALA A 39 3.90 12.64 -4.77
C ALA A 39 2.78 11.60 -4.83
N ILE A 40 1.83 11.64 -3.90
CA ILE A 40 0.70 10.70 -3.86
C ILE A 40 -0.25 10.95 -5.03
N ASP A 41 -0.59 12.21 -5.32
CA ASP A 41 -1.48 12.54 -6.44
C ASP A 41 -0.81 12.23 -7.79
N THR A 42 0.50 12.42 -7.89
CA THR A 42 1.29 12.01 -9.06
C THR A 42 1.35 10.49 -9.22
N ILE A 43 1.35 9.72 -8.11
CA ILE A 43 1.24 8.26 -8.17
C ILE A 43 -0.16 7.88 -8.67
N LYS A 44 -1.21 8.42 -8.06
CA LYS A 44 -2.60 8.15 -8.43
C LYS A 44 -2.90 8.43 -9.90
N SER A 45 -2.39 9.53 -10.45
CA SER A 45 -2.65 9.93 -11.84
C SER A 45 -2.05 8.98 -12.90
N ARG A 46 -1.13 8.08 -12.51
CA ARG A 46 -0.58 7.05 -13.41
C ARG A 46 -1.49 5.83 -13.57
N TYR A 47 -2.47 5.65 -12.69
CA TYR A 47 -3.29 4.43 -12.64
C TYR A 47 -4.78 4.76 -12.78
N ASP A 48 -5.41 4.21 -13.81
CA ASP A 48 -6.85 4.27 -14.00
C ASP A 48 -7.54 3.10 -13.28
N VAL A 49 -8.07 3.36 -12.09
CA VAL A 49 -8.78 2.35 -11.26
C VAL A 49 -10.09 1.84 -11.89
N THR A 50 -10.59 2.47 -12.95
CA THR A 50 -11.75 1.99 -13.70
C THR A 50 -11.37 0.98 -14.78
N ASN A 51 -10.08 0.85 -15.07
CA ASN A 51 -9.51 -0.05 -16.08
C ASN A 51 -8.11 -0.51 -15.65
N ILE A 52 -7.99 -1.05 -14.43
CA ILE A 52 -6.70 -1.44 -13.84
C ILE A 52 -6.49 -2.95 -13.93
N THR A 53 -5.30 -3.36 -14.36
CA THR A 53 -4.90 -4.77 -14.35
C THR A 53 -4.42 -5.21 -12.96
N PRO A 54 -4.52 -6.49 -12.60
CA PRO A 54 -3.97 -7.04 -11.36
C PRO A 54 -2.51 -6.64 -11.08
N ASP A 55 -1.63 -6.67 -12.10
CA ASP A 55 -0.24 -6.25 -11.92
C ASP A 55 -0.10 -4.75 -11.62
N GLN A 56 -0.89 -3.91 -12.30
CA GLN A 56 -0.93 -2.47 -12.04
C GLN A 56 -1.50 -2.16 -10.65
N ALA A 57 -2.46 -2.96 -10.16
CA ALA A 57 -3.00 -2.79 -8.81
C ALA A 57 -1.94 -3.09 -7.75
N ASP A 58 -1.14 -4.16 -7.93
CA ASP A 58 0.00 -4.45 -7.07
C ASP A 58 1.05 -3.33 -7.11
N GLN A 59 1.40 -2.83 -8.31
CA GLN A 59 2.37 -1.76 -8.46
C GLN A 59 1.88 -0.44 -7.82
N ALA A 60 0.62 -0.07 -8.04
CA ALA A 60 0.02 1.11 -7.43
C ALA A 60 0.06 1.00 -5.90
N ALA A 61 -0.34 -0.15 -5.33
CA ALA A 61 -0.30 -0.38 -3.90
C ALA A 61 1.12 -0.22 -3.32
N ASP A 62 2.13 -0.78 -3.97
CA ASP A 62 3.53 -0.69 -3.52
C ASP A 62 4.05 0.76 -3.57
N GLU A 63 3.75 1.50 -4.64
CA GLU A 63 4.17 2.90 -4.79
C GLU A 63 3.49 3.81 -3.76
N LEU A 64 2.20 3.61 -3.48
CA LEU A 64 1.45 4.39 -2.50
C LEU A 64 1.85 4.05 -1.07
N PHE A 65 2.13 2.78 -0.79
CA PHE A 65 2.65 2.35 0.50
C PHE A 65 4.02 2.97 0.78
N ALA A 66 4.91 2.96 -0.21
CA ALA A 66 6.19 3.67 -0.13
C ALA A 66 6.01 5.19 0.05
N ALA A 67 4.91 5.75 -0.46
CA ALA A 67 4.54 7.14 -0.26
C ALA A 67 3.81 7.42 1.08
N GLY A 68 3.68 6.44 1.96
CA GLY A 68 3.09 6.61 3.29
C GLY A 68 1.56 6.55 3.34
N VAL A 69 0.89 6.08 2.29
CA VAL A 69 -0.55 5.80 2.33
C VAL A 69 -0.83 4.64 3.28
N SER A 70 -1.86 4.76 4.10
CA SER A 70 -2.25 3.74 5.07
C SER A 70 -2.59 2.42 4.37
N LEU A 71 -2.11 1.31 4.92
CA LEU A 71 -2.42 -0.03 4.43
C LEU A 71 -3.93 -0.27 4.33
N ARG A 72 -4.72 0.34 5.23
CA ARG A 72 -6.19 0.24 5.23
C ARG A 72 -6.79 0.73 3.92
N ASP A 73 -6.28 1.83 3.38
CA ASP A 73 -6.81 2.44 2.16
C ASP A 73 -6.34 1.65 0.92
N LEU A 74 -5.23 0.92 1.03
CA LEU A 74 -4.66 0.08 -0.03
C LEU A 74 -5.34 -1.29 -0.16
N ILE A 75 -6.22 -1.67 0.76
CA ILE A 75 -6.92 -2.97 0.74
C ILE A 75 -7.60 -3.26 -0.62
N PRO A 76 -8.35 -2.32 -1.24
CA PRO A 76 -8.99 -2.59 -2.52
C PRO A 76 -7.99 -2.93 -3.63
N LEU A 77 -6.84 -2.25 -3.66
CA LEU A 77 -5.76 -2.51 -4.62
C LEU A 77 -5.08 -3.86 -4.35
N HIS A 78 -4.81 -4.17 -3.08
CA HIS A 78 -4.24 -5.47 -2.71
C HIS A 78 -5.14 -6.64 -3.07
N HIS A 79 -6.45 -6.53 -2.85
CA HIS A 79 -7.40 -7.59 -3.23
C HIS A 79 -7.48 -7.79 -4.75
N ALA A 80 -7.28 -6.72 -5.52
CA ALA A 80 -7.24 -6.79 -6.97
C ALA A 80 -5.91 -7.34 -7.51
N GLY A 81 -4.83 -7.28 -6.72
CA GLY A 81 -3.48 -7.62 -7.13
C GLY A 81 -3.27 -9.10 -7.48
N THR A 82 -2.35 -9.36 -8.41
CA THR A 82 -1.90 -10.70 -8.80
C THR A 82 -1.43 -11.51 -7.60
N ARG A 83 -0.72 -10.88 -6.65
CA ARG A 83 -0.21 -11.55 -5.43
C ARG A 83 -1.32 -12.13 -4.57
N PHE A 84 -2.39 -11.37 -4.34
CA PHE A 84 -3.52 -11.83 -3.53
C PHE A 84 -4.33 -12.91 -4.26
N GLN A 85 -4.61 -12.70 -5.55
CA GLN A 85 -5.32 -13.69 -6.35
C GLN A 85 -4.56 -15.03 -6.42
N GLY A 86 -3.24 -14.99 -6.60
CA GLY A 86 -2.39 -16.17 -6.54
C GLY A 86 -2.43 -16.87 -5.19
N HIS A 87 -2.43 -16.11 -4.09
CA HIS A 87 -2.55 -16.67 -2.74
C HIS A 87 -3.90 -17.36 -2.51
N LEU A 88 -5.02 -16.76 -2.97
CA LEU A 88 -6.34 -17.39 -2.90
C LEU A 88 -6.40 -18.69 -3.71
N ASN A 89 -5.82 -18.72 -4.91
CA ASN A 89 -5.75 -19.93 -5.73
C ASN A 89 -4.95 -21.03 -5.02
N GLN A 90 -3.83 -20.66 -4.40
CA GLN A 90 -3.02 -21.61 -3.63
C GLN A 90 -3.82 -22.18 -2.45
N ILE A 91 -4.50 -21.35 -1.67
CA ILE A 91 -5.35 -21.82 -0.56
C ILE A 91 -6.46 -22.74 -1.07
N ALA A 92 -7.18 -22.33 -2.12
CA ALA A 92 -8.24 -23.13 -2.70
C ALA A 92 -7.69 -24.51 -3.12
N SER A 93 -6.59 -24.54 -3.87
CA SER A 93 -5.97 -25.79 -4.32
C SER A 93 -5.62 -26.73 -3.15
N GLN A 94 -5.12 -26.19 -2.04
CA GLN A 94 -4.79 -26.97 -0.84
C GLN A 94 -6.05 -27.52 -0.16
N VAL A 95 -7.10 -26.72 -0.03
CA VAL A 95 -8.37 -27.14 0.60
C VAL A 95 -9.05 -28.24 -0.21
N PHE A 96 -9.12 -28.10 -1.54
CA PHE A 96 -9.73 -29.12 -2.40
C PHE A 96 -8.90 -30.40 -2.45
N ALA A 97 -7.57 -30.29 -2.46
CA ALA A 97 -6.68 -31.45 -2.38
C ALA A 97 -6.93 -32.27 -1.10
N GLN A 98 -7.20 -31.63 0.05
CA GLN A 98 -7.57 -32.31 1.29
C GLN A 98 -8.91 -33.05 1.21
N GLN A 99 -9.79 -32.63 0.31
CA GLN A 99 -11.09 -33.26 0.06
C GLN A 99 -11.04 -34.33 -1.04
N GLY A 100 -9.84 -34.65 -1.55
CA GLY A 100 -9.66 -35.59 -2.65
C GLY A 100 -10.14 -35.05 -4.01
N VAL A 101 -10.37 -33.75 -4.12
CA VAL A 101 -10.78 -33.08 -5.36
C VAL A 101 -9.55 -32.39 -5.96
N THR A 102 -9.13 -32.82 -7.14
CA THR A 102 -8.12 -32.10 -7.92
C THR A 102 -8.82 -31.01 -8.72
N LEU A 103 -8.64 -29.75 -8.32
CA LEU A 103 -8.97 -28.64 -9.19
C LEU A 103 -7.94 -28.61 -10.32
N GLU A 104 -8.41 -28.56 -11.56
CA GLU A 104 -7.56 -28.11 -12.65
C GLU A 104 -7.11 -26.68 -12.31
N GLN A 105 -5.80 -26.47 -12.20
CA GLN A 105 -5.25 -25.14 -11.98
C GLN A 105 -5.54 -24.30 -13.22
N THR A 106 -6.71 -23.68 -13.25
CA THR A 106 -6.98 -22.63 -14.22
C THR A 106 -5.99 -21.51 -13.91
N PRO A 107 -5.21 -21.01 -14.87
CA PRO A 107 -4.31 -19.89 -14.62
C PRO A 107 -5.15 -18.73 -14.08
N THR A 108 -5.03 -18.44 -12.79
CA THR A 108 -5.65 -17.26 -12.16
C THR A 108 -5.00 -15.96 -12.61
N SER A 109 -3.97 -16.05 -13.46
CA SER A 109 -3.27 -14.94 -14.10
C SER A 109 -4.05 -14.36 -15.28
N SER A 110 -5.38 -14.25 -15.18
CA SER A 110 -6.08 -13.35 -16.08
C SER A 110 -5.71 -11.94 -15.65
N ASN A 111 -4.63 -11.39 -16.24
CA ASN A 111 -4.25 -9.99 -16.08
C ASN A 111 -5.23 -9.05 -16.82
N ALA A 112 -6.49 -9.47 -16.92
CA ALA A 112 -7.55 -8.70 -17.55
C ALA A 112 -7.85 -7.50 -16.66
N PRO A 113 -8.04 -6.32 -17.26
CA PRO A 113 -8.35 -5.13 -16.50
C PRO A 113 -9.74 -5.24 -15.86
N VAL A 114 -9.88 -4.62 -14.69
CA VAL A 114 -11.12 -4.55 -13.92
C VAL A 114 -11.45 -3.12 -13.53
N ASN A 115 -12.74 -2.87 -13.29
CA ASN A 115 -13.21 -1.59 -12.76
C ASN A 115 -13.38 -1.70 -11.23
N LEU A 116 -12.37 -1.28 -10.48
CA LEU A 116 -12.39 -1.37 -9.02
C LEU A 116 -13.43 -0.44 -8.39
N LEU A 117 -13.67 0.72 -9.00
CA LEU A 117 -14.67 1.66 -8.50
C LEU A 117 -16.06 1.05 -8.61
N GLN A 118 -16.40 0.47 -9.76
CA GLN A 118 -17.67 -0.21 -9.95
C GLN A 118 -17.83 -1.40 -8.99
N ILE A 119 -16.78 -2.22 -8.83
CA ILE A 119 -16.81 -3.34 -7.88
C ILE A 119 -17.07 -2.85 -6.44
N ALA A 120 -16.47 -1.75 -6.02
CA ALA A 120 -16.68 -1.18 -4.68
C ALA A 120 -18.11 -0.63 -4.52
N GLU A 121 -18.66 0.00 -5.56
CA GLU A 121 -20.05 0.49 -5.58
C GLU A 121 -21.07 -0.66 -5.51
N ASP A 122 -20.83 -1.75 -6.25
CA ASP A 122 -21.66 -2.96 -6.19
C ASP A 122 -21.62 -3.61 -4.79
N GLN A 123 -20.44 -3.64 -4.15
CA GLN A 123 -20.29 -4.14 -2.77
C GLN A 123 -21.01 -3.25 -1.75
N LEU A 124 -21.00 -1.93 -1.92
CA LEU A 124 -21.76 -1.01 -1.08
C LEU A 124 -23.27 -1.27 -1.20
N GLU A 125 -23.77 -1.50 -2.42
CA GLU A 125 -25.19 -1.79 -2.64
C GLU A 125 -25.59 -3.12 -1.99
N LEU A 126 -24.77 -4.16 -2.13
CA LEU A 126 -24.98 -5.45 -1.43
C LEU A 126 -24.99 -5.29 0.10
N ALA A 127 -24.06 -4.49 0.65
CA ALA A 127 -23.99 -4.22 2.09
C ALA A 127 -25.22 -3.45 2.58
N ARG A 128 -25.70 -2.47 1.79
CA ARG A 128 -26.92 -1.71 2.05
C ARG A 128 -28.14 -2.61 2.10
N GLN A 129 -28.31 -3.50 1.13
CA GLN A 129 -29.41 -4.47 1.10
C GLN A 129 -29.37 -5.45 2.28
N SER A 130 -28.17 -5.75 2.78
CA SER A 130 -27.95 -6.67 3.90
C SER A 130 -28.03 -6.00 5.27
N GLY A 131 -28.32 -4.70 5.36
CA GLY A 131 -28.37 -3.94 6.62
C GLY A 131 -27.03 -3.87 7.37
N ARG A 132 -25.91 -4.00 6.66
CA ARG A 132 -24.55 -3.95 7.25
C ARG A 132 -24.08 -2.51 7.43
N ASP A 133 -23.06 -2.34 8.28
CA ASP A 133 -22.35 -1.07 8.38
C ASP A 133 -21.69 -0.72 7.03
N LEU A 134 -21.92 0.50 6.57
CA LEU A 134 -21.47 1.00 5.27
C LEU A 134 -20.15 1.79 5.37
N THR A 135 -19.67 2.07 6.58
CA THR A 135 -18.53 2.98 6.82
C THR A 135 -17.29 2.59 6.02
N GLN A 136 -16.92 1.30 6.03
CA GLN A 136 -15.73 0.83 5.31
C GLN A 136 -15.90 0.85 3.79
N HIS A 137 -17.11 0.56 3.31
CA HIS A 137 -17.42 0.60 1.88
C HIS A 137 -17.35 2.03 1.34
N THR A 138 -17.93 3.00 2.06
CA THR A 138 -17.86 4.42 1.70
C THR A 138 -16.42 4.92 1.67
N GLN A 139 -15.61 4.58 2.69
CA GLN A 139 -14.19 4.99 2.72
C GLN A 139 -13.39 4.40 1.56
N SER A 140 -13.65 3.15 1.19
CA SER A 140 -13.01 2.52 0.03
C SER A 140 -13.39 3.21 -1.27
N ILE A 141 -14.66 3.58 -1.44
CA ILE A 141 -15.14 4.32 -2.61
C ILE A 141 -14.54 5.72 -2.67
N ASP A 142 -14.48 6.44 -1.55
CA ASP A 142 -13.89 7.78 -1.49
C ASP A 142 -12.40 7.75 -1.86
N PHE A 143 -11.68 6.74 -1.37
CA PHE A 143 -10.29 6.50 -1.76
C PHE A 143 -10.17 6.24 -3.27
N LEU A 144 -10.93 5.30 -3.84
CA LEU A 144 -10.88 4.99 -5.27
C LEU A 144 -11.32 6.16 -6.16
N ARG A 145 -12.30 6.97 -5.73
CA ARG A 145 -12.69 8.20 -6.43
C ARG A 145 -11.55 9.22 -6.46
N SER A 146 -10.74 9.28 -5.41
CA SER A 146 -9.57 10.16 -5.42
C SER A 146 -8.57 9.80 -6.54
N PHE A 147 -8.46 8.52 -6.94
CA PHE A 147 -7.63 8.12 -8.10
C PHE A 147 -8.20 8.63 -9.42
N ALA A 148 -9.50 8.40 -9.62
CA ALA A 148 -10.19 8.81 -10.84
C ALA A 148 -10.07 10.34 -11.03
N ASN A 149 -10.22 11.09 -9.94
CA ASN A 149 -10.08 12.54 -9.95
C ASN A 149 -8.64 12.99 -10.26
N SER A 150 -7.62 12.42 -9.60
CA SER A 150 -6.21 12.74 -9.88
C SER A 150 -5.83 12.48 -11.35
N THR A 151 -6.36 11.40 -11.93
CA THR A 151 -6.14 11.05 -13.34
C THR A 151 -6.79 12.07 -14.28
N ALA A 152 -8.03 12.49 -14.00
CA ALA A 152 -8.75 13.47 -14.81
C ALA A 152 -8.10 14.88 -14.75
N GLU A 153 -7.66 15.29 -13.57
CA GLU A 153 -6.99 16.58 -13.35
C GLU A 153 -5.65 16.66 -14.11
N HIS A 154 -4.84 15.60 -14.03
CA HIS A 154 -3.58 15.54 -14.77
C HIS A 154 -3.79 15.50 -16.29
N GLY A 155 -4.79 14.75 -16.77
CA GLY A 155 -5.15 14.74 -18.19
C GLY A 155 -5.53 16.12 -18.72
N THR A 156 -6.31 16.88 -17.94
CA THR A 156 -6.72 18.25 -18.28
C THR A 156 -5.54 19.22 -18.29
N ALA A 157 -4.62 19.10 -17.33
CA ALA A 157 -3.42 19.92 -17.26
C ALA A 157 -2.51 19.71 -18.48
N ILE A 158 -2.30 18.45 -18.90
CA ILE A 158 -1.49 18.11 -20.08
C ILE A 158 -2.14 18.67 -21.36
N ALA A 159 -3.45 18.48 -21.53
CA ALA A 159 -4.17 19.00 -22.71
C ALA A 159 -4.04 20.52 -22.83
N THR A 160 -4.15 21.24 -21.71
CA THR A 160 -4.00 22.70 -21.64
C THR A 160 -2.58 23.13 -22.00
N ALA A 161 -1.56 22.45 -21.45
CA ALA A 161 -0.16 22.74 -21.73
C ALA A 161 0.20 22.50 -23.21
N VAL A 162 -0.29 21.41 -23.80
CA VAL A 162 -0.10 21.10 -25.22
C VAL A 162 -0.76 22.16 -26.10
N GLN A 163 -1.98 22.59 -25.77
CA GLN A 163 -2.68 23.63 -26.53
C GLN A 163 -1.95 24.98 -26.45
N ALA A 164 -1.42 25.35 -25.28
CA ALA A 164 -0.61 26.55 -25.11
C ALA A 164 0.71 26.49 -25.90
N ALA A 165 1.41 25.35 -25.86
CA ALA A 165 2.64 25.13 -26.62
C ALA A 165 2.40 25.20 -28.14
N LEU A 166 1.30 24.61 -28.61
CA LEU A 166 0.93 24.65 -30.03
C LEU A 166 0.64 26.09 -30.48
N LYS A 167 -0.10 26.85 -29.66
CA LYS A 167 -0.43 28.26 -29.95
C LYS A 167 0.83 29.13 -30.03
N ASN A 168 1.82 28.90 -29.17
CA ASN A 168 3.10 29.63 -29.19
C ASN A 168 4.01 29.22 -30.35
N ALA A 169 3.87 28.01 -30.90
CA ALA A 169 4.65 27.56 -32.05
C ALA A 169 4.12 28.08 -33.41
N LEU A 170 2.92 28.66 -33.43
CA LEU A 170 2.22 29.17 -34.63
C LEU A 170 2.25 30.71 -34.73
N THR A 171 2.94 31.39 -33.82
CA THR A 171 3.15 32.85 -33.78
C THR A 171 4.62 33.18 -33.97
#